data_AF-A0A520J8I0-F1
#
_entry.id   AF-A0A520J8I0-F1
#
_cell.length_a   1.000
_cell.length_b   1.000
_cell.length_c   1.000
_cell.angle_alpha   90.00
_cell.angle_beta   90.00
_cell.angle_gamma   90.00
#
_symmetry.space_group_name_H-M   'P 1'
#
loop_
_entity.id
_entity.type
_entity.pdbx_description
1 polymer ?
#
loop_
_entity_poly.entity_id
_entity_poly.type
_entity_poly.pdbx_seq_one_letter_code
_entity_poly.pdbx_strand_id
1 'polypeptide(L)'
;VAVTDTAGKLIASTTLDFDAMGPTATVGDMVAAINAGLAGKASASFAGGRLTLSATMPGTGIAIGQDPATPAQRAGIGLSQVFGMNDLIRSDGLTIPSGFAASDPHGFAAGGTAQLMLRDGAGRLLAQHTLAPVAGGTFGDLLSSLNASPLGQFGQVALDATGRMRFTANPNVAGASLSIPGDSTDRAGTGRSFTMIAGLTGGASVLQSGEIRPDIQGNSGRLPLALLDTRAAPGGIALGTTDRTGAAGYADAHGKLLDLGVAGTVSVEHLAAHVLGGAGSSAALATARLTEATARRDDAVNRRDSFSGVNIDEELSQMVVLQNSYSAAARVISTVTAMYDTLLDMVR
;
A
#
# COMPACT_ATOMS: atom_id res chain seq x y z
N VAL A 1 -21.68 24.31 4.11
CA VAL A 1 -22.72 23.49 3.44
C VAL A 1 -23.88 24.40 3.06
N ALA A 2 -24.38 24.31 1.82
CA ALA A 2 -25.43 25.16 1.28
C ALA A 2 -26.55 24.33 0.66
N VAL A 3 -27.79 24.83 0.74
CA VAL A 3 -28.97 24.31 0.05
C VAL A 3 -29.34 25.31 -1.03
N THR A 4 -29.40 24.87 -2.28
CA THR A 4 -29.71 25.71 -3.44
C THR A 4 -30.93 25.19 -4.19
N ASP A 5 -31.67 26.07 -4.87
CA ASP A 5 -32.71 25.66 -5.83
C ASP A 5 -32.14 25.29 -7.20
N THR A 6 -33.02 24.93 -8.15
CA THR A 6 -32.66 24.61 -9.54
C THR A 6 -32.06 25.77 -10.32
N ALA A 7 -32.26 27.01 -9.88
CA ALA A 7 -31.68 28.21 -10.49
C ALA A 7 -30.34 28.60 -9.86
N GLY A 8 -29.85 27.83 -8.86
CA GLY A 8 -28.62 28.12 -8.16
C GLY A 8 -28.75 29.21 -7.08
N LYS A 9 -29.98 29.57 -6.72
CA LYS A 9 -30.25 30.52 -5.62
C LYS A 9 -30.04 29.84 -4.28
N LEU A 10 -29.38 30.54 -3.35
CA LEU A 10 -29.16 30.05 -2.00
C LEU A 10 -30.46 30.10 -1.18
N ILE A 11 -30.82 28.99 -0.56
CA ILE A 11 -31.99 28.90 0.32
C ILE A 11 -31.57 28.93 1.79
N ALA A 12 -30.54 28.15 2.14
CA ALA A 12 -29.99 28.08 3.48
C ALA A 12 -28.52 27.68 3.39
N SER A 13 -27.72 28.11 4.36
CA SER A 13 -26.32 27.72 4.48
C SER A 13 -25.93 27.62 5.94
N THR A 14 -24.99 26.72 6.21
CA THR A 14 -24.30 26.62 7.49
C THR A 14 -22.80 26.54 7.25
N THR A 15 -22.03 27.22 8.09
CA THR A 15 -20.57 27.17 8.11
C THR A 15 -20.14 26.33 9.30
N LEU A 16 -19.26 25.36 9.03
CA LEU A 16 -18.65 24.54 10.06
C LEU A 16 -17.27 25.10 10.37
N ASP A 17 -17.09 25.49 11.62
CA ASP A 17 -15.78 25.85 12.18
C ASP A 17 -15.32 24.70 13.08
N PHE A 18 -14.38 23.91 12.59
CA PHE A 18 -13.86 22.75 13.32
C PHE A 18 -12.97 23.14 14.49
N ASP A 19 -12.35 24.32 14.47
CA ASP A 19 -11.50 24.80 15.56
C ASP A 19 -12.39 25.19 16.76
N ALA A 20 -13.55 25.80 16.49
CA ALA A 20 -14.53 26.14 17.51
C ALA A 20 -15.21 24.92 18.15
N MET A 21 -15.24 23.77 17.47
CA MET A 21 -15.82 22.53 18.00
C MET A 21 -14.93 21.83 19.04
N GLY A 22 -13.64 22.15 19.06
CA GLY A 22 -12.66 21.60 19.99
C GLY A 22 -12.10 20.23 19.60
N PRO A 23 -11.00 19.79 20.26
CA PRO A 23 -10.19 18.64 19.83
C PRO A 23 -10.85 17.27 20.04
N THR A 24 -11.89 17.20 20.87
CA THR A 24 -12.64 15.96 21.15
C THR A 24 -13.95 15.87 20.38
N ALA A 25 -14.22 16.82 19.46
CA ALA A 25 -15.43 16.82 18.65
C ALA A 25 -15.53 15.54 17.81
N THR A 26 -16.73 14.98 17.77
CA THR A 26 -17.03 13.76 17.04
C THR A 26 -17.73 14.07 15.72
N VAL A 27 -17.81 13.06 14.85
CA VAL A 27 -18.64 13.14 13.63
C VAL A 27 -20.12 13.39 14.00
N GLY A 28 -20.57 12.91 15.16
CA GLY A 28 -21.91 13.18 15.67
C GLY A 28 -22.15 14.67 15.95
N ASP A 29 -21.17 15.35 16.57
CA ASP A 29 -21.23 16.79 16.84
C ASP A 29 -21.27 17.59 15.54
N MET A 30 -20.49 17.17 14.54
CA MET A 30 -20.51 17.78 13.20
C MET A 30 -21.88 17.62 12.54
N VAL A 31 -22.47 16.42 12.58
CA VAL A 31 -23.80 16.16 12.02
C VAL A 31 -24.86 17.02 12.74
N ALA A 32 -24.77 17.13 14.06
CA ALA A 32 -25.67 17.98 14.85
C ALA A 32 -25.53 19.46 14.46
N ALA A 33 -24.30 19.97 14.31
CA ALA A 33 -24.04 21.34 13.88
C ALA A 33 -24.58 21.63 12.46
N ILE A 34 -24.44 20.68 11.53
CA ILE A 34 -25.02 20.80 10.18
C ILE A 34 -26.55 20.90 10.26
N ASN A 35 -27.18 19.98 10.99
CA ASN A 35 -28.64 19.92 11.11
C ASN A 35 -29.21 21.16 11.80
N ALA A 36 -28.56 21.66 12.85
CA ALA A 36 -28.94 22.88 13.54
C ALA A 36 -28.84 24.10 12.60
N GLY A 37 -27.71 24.26 11.89
CA GLY A 37 -27.48 25.41 11.02
C GLY A 37 -28.33 25.44 9.75
N LEU A 38 -28.78 24.28 9.24
CA LEU A 38 -29.65 24.22 8.05
C LEU A 38 -31.14 24.35 8.37
N ALA A 39 -31.52 24.45 9.65
CA ALA A 39 -32.87 24.76 10.12
C ALA A 39 -33.99 23.94 9.40
N GLY A 40 -33.76 22.64 9.22
CA GLY A 40 -34.70 21.71 8.59
C GLY A 40 -34.80 21.79 7.06
N LYS A 41 -34.06 22.67 6.39
CA LYS A 41 -34.00 22.75 4.91
C LYS A 41 -33.22 21.60 4.28
N ALA A 42 -32.38 20.95 5.06
CA ALA A 42 -31.68 19.73 4.72
C ALA A 42 -31.37 18.94 5.99
N SER A 43 -31.05 17.65 5.82
CA SER A 43 -30.64 16.75 6.88
C SER A 43 -29.29 16.11 6.56
N ALA A 44 -28.42 16.03 7.57
CA ALA A 44 -27.20 15.24 7.59
C ALA A 44 -27.38 14.02 8.50
N SER A 45 -26.82 12.89 8.09
CA SER A 45 -26.76 11.66 8.87
C SER A 45 -25.45 10.93 8.64
N PHE A 46 -24.90 10.30 9.68
CA PHE A 46 -23.73 9.45 9.56
C PHE A 46 -24.06 8.03 10.04
N ALA A 47 -24.00 7.07 9.13
CA ALA A 47 -24.29 5.67 9.43
C ALA A 47 -23.39 4.77 8.57
N GLY A 48 -22.89 3.67 9.15
CA GLY A 48 -22.06 2.71 8.42
C GLY A 48 -20.80 3.32 7.78
N GLY A 49 -20.20 4.34 8.39
CA GLY A 49 -19.04 5.05 7.84
C GLY A 49 -19.35 6.03 6.71
N ARG A 50 -20.62 6.20 6.33
CA ARG A 50 -21.05 7.08 5.24
C ARG A 50 -21.77 8.30 5.78
N LEU A 51 -21.26 9.48 5.42
CA LEU A 51 -21.96 10.75 5.63
C LEU A 51 -22.92 10.99 4.47
N THR A 52 -24.19 11.19 4.79
CA THR A 52 -25.24 11.49 3.80
C THR A 52 -25.84 12.85 4.11
N LEU A 53 -25.96 13.70 3.10
CA LEU A 53 -26.65 14.98 3.15
C LEU A 53 -27.76 14.98 2.11
N SER A 54 -28.96 15.32 2.53
CA SER A 54 -30.15 15.35 1.69
C SER A 54 -30.91 16.65 1.91
N ALA A 55 -31.28 17.32 0.83
CA ALA A 55 -32.17 18.46 0.92
C ALA A 55 -33.61 17.97 1.15
N THR A 56 -34.36 18.68 2.00
CA THR A 56 -35.71 18.24 2.41
C THR A 56 -36.78 18.64 1.39
N MET A 57 -36.55 19.72 0.63
CA MET A 57 -37.53 20.29 -0.29
C MET A 57 -37.34 19.78 -1.72
N PRO A 58 -38.42 19.46 -2.44
CA PRO A 58 -38.35 19.12 -3.87
C PRO A 58 -37.71 20.26 -4.69
N GLY A 59 -36.91 19.90 -5.70
CA GLY A 59 -36.24 20.89 -6.56
C GLY A 59 -35.07 21.62 -5.90
N THR A 60 -34.57 21.12 -4.77
CA THR A 60 -33.40 21.67 -4.08
C THR A 60 -32.26 20.66 -4.03
N GLY A 61 -31.03 21.18 -4.01
CA GLY A 61 -29.80 20.41 -3.98
C GLY A 61 -28.86 20.86 -2.86
N ILE A 62 -27.85 20.02 -2.59
CA ILE A 62 -26.80 20.31 -1.63
C ILE A 62 -25.53 20.71 -2.36
N ALA A 63 -24.94 21.83 -1.97
CA ALA A 63 -23.62 22.26 -2.40
C ALA A 63 -22.68 22.34 -1.19
N ILE A 64 -21.44 21.93 -1.38
CA ILE A 64 -20.41 21.97 -0.33
C ILE A 64 -19.21 22.67 -0.93
N GLY A 65 -18.82 23.76 -0.28
CA GLY A 65 -17.62 24.53 -0.58
C GLY A 65 -16.82 24.75 0.69
N GLN A 66 -15.57 25.14 0.51
CA GLN A 66 -14.69 25.58 1.58
C GLN A 66 -14.47 27.08 1.45
N ASP A 67 -14.20 27.75 2.57
CA ASP A 67 -13.72 29.12 2.52
C ASP A 67 -12.33 29.15 1.84
N PRO A 68 -12.11 29.96 0.79
CA PRO A 68 -10.81 30.05 0.13
C PRO A 68 -9.68 30.57 1.02
N ALA A 69 -9.99 31.38 2.04
CA ALA A 69 -9.02 31.96 2.97
C ALA A 69 -8.75 31.04 4.17
N THR A 70 -9.78 30.32 4.63
CA THR A 70 -9.70 29.40 5.79
C THR A 70 -10.30 28.04 5.44
N PRO A 71 -9.65 27.27 4.55
CA PRO A 71 -10.20 26.00 4.12
C PRO A 71 -10.12 24.97 5.26
N ALA A 72 -11.25 24.30 5.52
CA ALA A 72 -11.33 23.22 6.51
C ALA A 72 -10.57 21.99 6.00
N GLN A 73 -9.28 21.93 6.29
CA GLN A 73 -8.38 20.86 5.86
C GLN A 73 -7.71 20.18 7.04
N ARG A 74 -7.57 18.85 6.94
CA ARG A 74 -6.73 18.05 7.83
C ARG A 74 -5.71 17.33 6.97
N ALA A 75 -4.42 17.53 7.24
CA ALA A 75 -3.34 17.01 6.40
C ALA A 75 -3.46 17.37 4.90
N GLY A 76 -3.95 18.58 4.60
CA GLY A 76 -4.20 19.03 3.22
C GLY A 76 -5.41 18.40 2.53
N ILE A 77 -6.21 17.63 3.28
CA ILE A 77 -7.41 16.95 2.80
C ILE A 77 -8.66 17.63 3.35
N GLY A 78 -9.56 18.02 2.46
CA GLY A 78 -10.81 18.68 2.83
C GLY A 78 -11.88 17.72 3.33
N LEU A 79 -12.85 18.21 4.09
CA LEU A 79 -14.00 17.44 4.60
C LEU A 79 -14.68 16.59 3.52
N SER A 80 -14.90 17.19 2.34
CA SER A 80 -15.52 16.52 1.21
C SER A 80 -14.72 15.28 0.77
N GLN A 81 -13.39 15.37 0.72
CA GLN A 81 -12.53 14.25 0.36
C GLN A 81 -12.50 13.16 1.45
N VAL A 82 -12.62 13.54 2.73
CA VAL A 82 -12.66 12.57 3.86
C VAL A 82 -13.90 11.68 3.79
N PHE A 83 -15.05 12.26 3.47
CA PHE A 83 -16.33 11.54 3.45
C PHE A 83 -16.79 11.14 2.05
N GLY A 84 -15.94 11.34 1.03
CA GLY A 84 -16.24 11.06 -0.38
C GLY A 84 -17.39 11.88 -0.96
N MET A 85 -17.57 13.10 -0.47
CA MET A 85 -18.55 14.06 -0.94
C MET A 85 -17.99 14.82 -2.14
N ASN A 86 -18.81 15.01 -3.17
CA ASN A 86 -18.41 15.64 -4.44
C ASN A 86 -17.31 14.87 -5.22
N ASP A 87 -17.07 13.61 -4.85
CA ASP A 87 -16.11 12.77 -5.55
C ASP A 87 -16.56 12.46 -6.98
N LEU A 88 -15.65 12.69 -7.93
CA LEU A 88 -15.77 12.17 -9.29
C LEU A 88 -15.44 10.68 -9.36
N ILE A 89 -14.47 10.26 -8.55
CA ILE A 89 -13.97 8.89 -8.45
C ILE A 89 -14.35 8.34 -7.09
N ARG A 90 -15.11 7.25 -7.07
CA ARG A 90 -15.52 6.55 -5.84
C ARG A 90 -14.67 5.31 -5.64
N SER A 91 -14.46 4.94 -4.39
CA SER A 91 -13.81 3.69 -3.99
C SER A 91 -14.36 3.22 -2.64
N ASP A 92 -14.31 1.92 -2.39
CA ASP A 92 -14.83 1.32 -1.14
C ASP A 92 -13.94 1.53 0.09
N GLY A 93 -12.84 2.26 -0.06
CA GLY A 93 -11.90 2.56 1.03
C GLY A 93 -11.31 3.96 0.94
N LEU A 94 -10.63 4.35 2.03
CA LEU A 94 -10.07 5.68 2.20
C LEU A 94 -8.64 5.71 1.64
N THR A 95 -8.37 6.51 0.61
CA THR A 95 -7.03 6.72 0.01
C THR A 95 -6.21 7.80 0.70
N ILE A 96 -6.85 8.59 1.56
CA ILE A 96 -6.27 9.79 2.12
C ILE A 96 -5.46 9.49 3.39
N PRO A 97 -4.40 10.27 3.65
CA PRO A 97 -3.66 10.16 4.90
C PRO A 97 -4.57 10.44 6.10
N SER A 98 -4.24 9.85 7.25
CA SER A 98 -5.11 9.84 8.43
C SER A 98 -5.29 11.23 9.07
N GLY A 99 -4.30 12.11 8.91
CA GLY A 99 -4.28 13.45 9.49
C GLY A 99 -4.14 13.49 11.01
N PHE A 100 -3.82 12.37 11.66
CA PHE A 100 -3.62 12.33 13.11
C PHE A 100 -2.33 13.03 13.53
N ALA A 101 -2.40 13.78 14.63
CA ALA A 101 -1.25 14.30 15.36
C ALA A 101 -0.85 13.34 16.49
N ALA A 102 0.37 13.48 17.01
CA ALA A 102 0.85 12.64 18.11
C ALA A 102 0.02 12.79 19.40
N SER A 103 -0.55 13.97 19.65
CA SER A 103 -1.44 14.23 20.78
C SER A 103 -2.83 13.62 20.62
N ASP A 104 -3.21 13.18 19.42
CA ASP A 104 -4.57 12.70 19.17
C ASP A 104 -4.81 11.34 19.84
N PRO A 105 -5.98 11.12 20.45
CA PRO A 105 -6.36 9.81 20.98
C PRO A 105 -6.39 8.75 19.87
N HIS A 106 -5.69 7.63 20.08
CA HIS A 106 -5.62 6.59 19.05
C HIS A 106 -6.95 5.82 18.93
N GLY A 107 -7.73 5.70 20.02
CA GLY A 107 -9.08 5.13 20.00
C GLY A 107 -9.17 3.63 19.68
N PHE A 108 -8.08 2.88 19.85
CA PHE A 108 -8.05 1.43 19.67
C PHE A 108 -8.55 0.75 20.94
N ALA A 109 -9.34 -0.31 20.77
CA ALA A 109 -9.84 -1.11 21.89
C ALA A 109 -8.72 -1.88 22.60
N ALA A 110 -8.91 -2.15 23.90
CA ALA A 110 -8.02 -3.03 24.64
C ALA A 110 -8.06 -4.46 24.06
N GLY A 111 -6.91 -5.14 24.01
CA GLY A 111 -6.79 -6.52 23.54
C GLY A 111 -6.54 -6.69 22.04
N GLY A 112 -6.72 -5.64 21.23
CA GLY A 112 -6.27 -5.64 19.83
C GLY A 112 -4.74 -5.62 19.75
N THR A 113 -4.16 -6.33 18.79
CA THR A 113 -2.70 -6.36 18.57
C THR A 113 -2.34 -6.21 17.10
N ALA A 114 -1.20 -5.56 16.84
CA ALA A 114 -0.58 -5.48 15.52
C ALA A 114 0.85 -6.05 15.61
N GLN A 115 1.16 -7.04 14.78
CA GLN A 115 2.48 -7.67 14.73
C GLN A 115 3.33 -6.95 13.68
N LEU A 116 4.43 -6.36 14.09
CA LEU A 116 5.39 -5.70 13.22
C LEU A 116 6.64 -6.58 13.05
N MET A 117 7.09 -6.74 11.81
CA MET A 117 8.29 -7.47 11.44
C MET A 117 9.22 -6.58 10.60
N LEU A 118 10.42 -6.36 11.08
CA LEU A 118 11.49 -5.65 10.37
C LEU A 118 12.39 -6.66 9.66
N ARG A 119 12.59 -6.48 8.36
CA ARG A 119 13.46 -7.32 7.54
C ARG A 119 14.57 -6.51 6.89
N ASP A 120 15.75 -7.11 6.73
CA ASP A 120 16.84 -6.50 5.94
C ASP A 120 16.52 -6.50 4.44
N GLY A 121 17.38 -5.88 3.63
CA GLY A 121 17.23 -5.86 2.16
C GLY A 121 17.32 -7.24 1.49
N ALA A 122 17.80 -8.27 2.20
CA ALA A 122 17.83 -9.66 1.76
C ALA A 122 16.60 -10.47 2.27
N GLY A 123 15.68 -9.83 2.99
CA GLY A 123 14.46 -10.44 3.53
C GLY A 123 14.63 -11.18 4.86
N ARG A 124 15.82 -11.15 5.49
CA ARG A 124 16.04 -11.78 6.80
C ARG A 124 15.38 -10.96 7.91
N LEU A 125 14.79 -11.65 8.88
CA LEU A 125 14.17 -11.01 10.04
C LEU A 125 15.25 -10.39 10.93
N LEU A 126 15.17 -9.08 11.16
CA LEU A 126 16.05 -8.33 12.06
C LEU A 126 15.42 -8.19 13.45
N ALA A 127 14.15 -7.82 13.49
CA ALA A 127 13.40 -7.61 14.71
C ALA A 127 11.91 -7.87 14.49
N GLN A 128 11.23 -8.23 15.57
CA GLN A 128 9.78 -8.34 15.61
C GLN A 128 9.26 -7.69 16.88
N HIS A 129 8.06 -7.11 16.81
CA HIS A 129 7.39 -6.52 17.96
C HIS A 129 5.88 -6.66 17.79
N THR A 130 5.19 -6.99 18.88
CA THR A 130 3.73 -6.97 18.93
C THR A 130 3.29 -5.71 19.64
N LEU A 131 2.75 -4.76 18.87
CA LEU A 131 2.13 -3.56 19.41
C LEU A 131 0.78 -3.94 20.02
N ALA A 132 0.58 -3.59 21.28
CA ALA A 132 -0.67 -3.76 22.00
C ALA A 132 -1.13 -2.38 22.52
N PRO A 133 -2.00 -1.67 21.77
CA PRO A 133 -2.51 -0.36 22.20
C PRO A 133 -3.18 -0.43 23.58
N VAL A 134 -2.84 0.54 24.43
CA VAL A 134 -3.47 0.70 25.75
C VAL A 134 -4.69 1.59 25.61
N ALA A 135 -5.86 1.16 26.11
CA ALA A 135 -7.07 1.95 26.00
C ALA A 135 -6.90 3.36 26.62
N GLY A 136 -7.32 4.39 25.90
CA GLY A 136 -7.19 5.79 26.31
C GLY A 136 -5.86 6.46 25.97
N GLY A 137 -4.91 5.75 25.33
CA GLY A 137 -3.66 6.33 24.87
C GLY A 137 -3.78 7.21 23.61
N THR A 138 -2.66 7.83 23.25
CA THR A 138 -2.48 8.70 22.08
C THR A 138 -1.65 8.03 20.98
N PHE A 139 -1.65 8.58 19.76
CA PHE A 139 -0.72 8.13 18.71
C PHE A 139 0.75 8.33 19.10
N GLY A 140 1.06 9.32 19.95
CA GLY A 140 2.38 9.54 20.52
C GLY A 140 2.81 8.42 21.48
N ASP A 141 1.88 7.85 22.24
CA ASP A 141 2.17 6.68 23.10
C ASP A 141 2.50 5.45 22.26
N LEU A 142 1.77 5.23 21.16
CA LEU A 142 2.08 4.16 20.20
C LEU A 142 3.46 4.36 19.58
N LEU A 143 3.80 5.59 19.20
CA LEU A 143 5.10 5.92 18.64
C LEU A 143 6.24 5.66 19.63
N SER A 144 6.04 6.07 20.88
CA SER A 144 6.98 5.85 21.97
C SER A 144 7.16 4.35 22.25
N SER A 145 6.08 3.57 22.25
CA SER A 145 6.11 2.11 22.40
C SER A 145 6.89 1.43 21.27
N LEU A 146 6.64 1.83 20.01
CA LEU A 146 7.37 1.30 18.85
C LEU A 146 8.86 1.60 18.91
N ASN A 147 9.23 2.84 19.29
CA ASN A 147 10.63 3.26 19.37
C ASN A 147 11.36 2.67 20.60
N ALA A 148 10.64 2.33 21.67
CA ALA A 148 11.21 1.61 22.81
C ALA A 148 11.33 0.08 22.56
N SER A 149 10.71 -0.43 21.50
CA SER A 149 10.76 -1.85 21.13
C SER A 149 12.11 -2.25 20.49
N PRO A 150 12.36 -3.56 20.23
CA PRO A 150 13.53 -4.00 19.49
C PRO A 150 13.68 -3.36 18.10
N LEU A 151 12.59 -2.84 17.51
CA LEU A 151 12.64 -2.10 16.24
C LEU A 151 13.48 -0.81 16.35
N GLY A 152 13.47 -0.16 17.53
CA GLY A 152 14.19 1.08 17.82
C GLY A 152 15.71 0.96 17.73
N GLN A 153 16.25 -0.26 17.85
CA GLN A 153 17.69 -0.52 17.69
C GLN A 153 18.15 -0.36 16.23
N PHE A 154 17.22 -0.53 15.29
CA PHE A 154 17.49 -0.59 13.86
C PHE A 154 17.00 0.66 13.11
N GLY A 155 16.28 1.56 13.77
CA GLY A 155 15.76 2.78 13.18
C GLY A 155 14.77 3.47 14.10
N GLN A 156 14.13 4.51 13.58
CA GLN A 156 13.10 5.26 14.30
C GLN A 156 11.81 5.29 13.50
N VAL A 157 10.69 5.05 14.17
CA VAL A 157 9.36 5.37 13.65
C VAL A 157 9.04 6.82 14.02
N ALA A 158 8.58 7.60 13.06
CA ALA A 158 8.12 8.97 13.24
C ALA A 158 6.76 9.16 12.56
N LEU A 159 5.94 10.08 13.08
CA LEU A 159 4.69 10.50 12.46
C LEU A 159 4.98 11.76 11.62
N ASP A 160 4.59 11.75 10.35
CA ASP A 160 4.74 12.93 9.49
C ASP A 160 3.57 13.92 9.66
N ALA A 161 3.69 15.09 9.03
CA ALA A 161 2.68 16.14 9.09
C ALA A 161 1.33 15.72 8.48
N THR A 162 1.28 14.63 7.72
CA THR A 162 0.04 14.08 7.15
C THR A 162 -0.59 13.02 8.05
N GLY A 163 0.07 12.62 9.14
CA GLY A 163 -0.39 11.56 10.04
C GLY A 163 -0.04 10.15 9.53
N ARG A 164 0.91 10.01 8.60
CA ARG A 164 1.48 8.70 8.23
C ARG A 164 2.70 8.44 9.10
N MET A 165 2.84 7.21 9.55
CA MET A 165 4.01 6.75 10.26
C MET A 165 5.05 6.25 9.26
N ARG A 166 6.28 6.74 9.39
CA ARG A 166 7.43 6.34 8.56
C ARG A 166 8.50 5.74 9.45
N PHE A 167 9.04 4.60 9.02
CA PHE A 167 10.22 4.01 9.63
C PHE A 167 11.47 4.46 8.87
N THR A 168 12.40 5.09 9.57
CA THR A 168 13.71 5.47 9.04
C THR A 168 14.76 4.54 9.63
N ALA A 169 15.31 3.67 8.79
CA ALA A 169 16.36 2.74 9.19
C ALA A 169 17.67 3.47 9.51
N ASN A 170 18.42 2.95 10.49
CA ASN A 170 19.77 3.41 10.78
C ASN A 170 20.71 3.13 9.58
N PRO A 171 21.78 3.93 9.39
CA PRO A 171 22.70 3.73 8.27
C PRO A 171 23.30 2.32 8.16
N ASN A 172 23.46 1.63 9.29
CA ASN A 172 24.05 0.29 9.39
C ASN A 172 23.12 -0.84 8.88
N VAL A 173 21.83 -0.56 8.68
CA VAL A 173 20.83 -1.50 8.16
C VAL A 173 20.05 -0.86 7.00
N ALA A 174 20.78 -0.15 6.13
CA ALA A 174 20.22 0.48 4.94
C ALA A 174 19.39 -0.52 4.13
N GLY A 175 18.18 -0.13 3.74
CA GLY A 175 17.23 -0.99 3.02
C GLY A 175 16.38 -1.90 3.90
N ALA A 176 16.42 -1.76 5.22
CA ALA A 176 15.47 -2.46 6.09
C ALA A 176 14.03 -2.00 5.82
N SER A 177 13.11 -2.95 5.74
CA SER A 177 11.69 -2.72 5.47
C SER A 177 10.82 -3.26 6.59
N LEU A 178 9.82 -2.48 6.97
CA LEU A 178 8.87 -2.83 8.02
C LEU A 178 7.59 -3.37 7.38
N SER A 179 7.13 -4.51 7.88
CA SER A 179 5.92 -5.19 7.43
C SER A 179 5.02 -5.49 8.61
N ILE A 180 3.71 -5.57 8.38
CA ILE A 180 2.71 -5.90 9.40
C ILE A 180 1.94 -7.13 8.92
N PRO A 181 2.41 -8.36 9.20
CA PRO A 181 1.76 -9.60 8.77
C PRO A 181 0.37 -9.84 9.37
N GLY A 182 0.07 -9.26 10.54
CA GLY A 182 -1.18 -9.49 11.24
C GLY A 182 -1.57 -8.28 12.08
N ASP A 183 -2.84 -7.91 11.99
CA ASP A 183 -3.40 -6.78 12.72
C ASP A 183 -4.86 -7.07 13.04
N SER A 184 -5.16 -7.12 14.34
CA SER A 184 -6.49 -7.35 14.91
C SER A 184 -7.05 -6.10 15.60
N THR A 185 -6.31 -4.98 15.54
CA THR A 185 -6.77 -3.74 16.15
C THR A 185 -8.00 -3.20 15.43
N ASP A 186 -8.91 -2.63 16.19
CA ASP A 186 -10.08 -1.93 15.68
C ASP A 186 -10.23 -0.60 16.40
N ARG A 187 -10.24 0.48 15.62
CA ARG A 187 -10.46 1.81 16.13
C ARG A 187 -11.96 2.05 16.35
N ALA A 188 -12.38 2.13 17.61
CA ALA A 188 -13.73 2.48 18.02
C ALA A 188 -14.85 1.66 17.33
N GLY A 189 -14.59 0.39 16.97
CA GLY A 189 -15.58 -0.48 16.33
C GLY A 189 -15.86 -0.16 14.86
N THR A 190 -14.95 0.57 14.19
CA THR A 190 -15.13 1.02 12.80
C THR A 190 -14.59 0.04 11.78
N GLY A 191 -13.94 -1.05 12.21
CA GLY A 191 -13.20 -1.97 11.34
C GLY A 191 -11.91 -1.37 10.77
N ARG A 192 -11.46 -0.22 11.29
CA ARG A 192 -10.22 0.44 10.86
C ARG A 192 -9.08 0.04 11.79
N SER A 193 -8.15 -0.73 11.24
CA SER A 193 -7.00 -1.23 11.97
C SER A 193 -5.84 -0.22 11.98
N PHE A 194 -4.88 -0.43 12.89
CA PHE A 194 -3.65 0.32 13.01
C PHE A 194 -2.89 0.39 11.68
N THR A 195 -2.77 -0.74 10.98
CA THR A 195 -2.07 -0.82 9.68
C THR A 195 -2.68 0.10 8.64
N MET A 196 -4.02 0.14 8.55
CA MET A 196 -4.72 0.99 7.59
C MET A 196 -4.53 2.47 7.89
N ILE A 197 -4.49 2.84 9.18
CA ILE A 197 -4.41 4.24 9.62
C ILE A 197 -2.97 4.74 9.61
N ALA A 198 -2.03 3.92 10.06
CA ALA A 198 -0.63 4.31 10.25
C ALA A 198 0.11 4.43 8.92
N GLY A 199 -0.34 3.78 7.84
CA GLY A 199 0.24 3.95 6.51
C GLY A 199 1.67 3.42 6.34
N LEU A 200 2.18 2.62 7.29
CA LEU A 200 3.57 2.14 7.33
C LEU A 200 3.99 1.33 6.09
N THR A 201 3.09 0.47 5.60
CA THR A 201 3.43 -0.57 4.61
C THR A 201 2.93 -0.24 3.20
N GLY A 202 2.26 0.91 3.01
CA GLY A 202 1.61 1.27 1.75
C GLY A 202 0.48 0.30 1.32
N GLY A 203 0.03 -0.58 2.21
CA GLY A 203 -0.77 -1.77 1.86
C GLY A 203 -2.26 -1.55 1.56
N ALA A 204 -2.77 -0.32 1.54
CA ALA A 204 -4.18 -0.07 1.22
C ALA A 204 -4.34 0.41 -0.23
N SER A 205 -4.11 -0.47 -1.21
CA SER A 205 -4.45 -0.16 -2.61
C SER A 205 -5.97 -0.27 -2.82
N VAL A 206 -6.69 0.74 -2.38
CA VAL A 206 -8.14 0.90 -2.60
C VAL A 206 -8.46 1.37 -4.02
N LEU A 207 -7.43 1.60 -4.86
CA LEU A 207 -7.60 1.95 -6.27
C LEU A 207 -8.22 0.82 -7.11
N GLN A 208 -8.18 -0.44 -6.64
CA GLN A 208 -8.78 -1.56 -7.35
C GLN A 208 -10.31 -1.43 -7.47
N SER A 209 -10.97 -0.79 -6.50
CA SER A 209 -12.41 -0.48 -6.56
C SER A 209 -12.69 0.97 -7.00
N GLY A 210 -11.67 1.66 -7.52
CA GLY A 210 -11.81 3.02 -8.05
C GLY A 210 -12.68 3.04 -9.30
N GLU A 211 -13.86 3.66 -9.24
CA GLU A 211 -14.75 3.86 -10.38
C GLU A 211 -15.10 5.33 -10.57
N ILE A 212 -15.25 5.77 -11.83
CA ILE A 212 -15.87 7.06 -12.11
C ILE A 212 -17.36 6.92 -11.80
N ARG A 213 -17.92 7.94 -11.14
CA ARG A 213 -19.36 8.04 -10.91
C ARG A 213 -20.18 7.68 -12.17
N PRO A 214 -21.00 6.61 -12.15
CA PRO A 214 -21.69 6.12 -13.34
C PRO A 214 -22.62 7.15 -13.99
N ASP A 215 -23.20 8.05 -13.19
CA ASP A 215 -24.07 9.11 -13.68
C ASP A 215 -23.33 10.21 -14.45
N ILE A 216 -22.07 10.48 -14.09
CA ILE A 216 -21.20 11.41 -14.83
C ILE A 216 -20.58 10.69 -16.03
N GLN A 217 -20.20 9.41 -15.88
CA GLN A 217 -19.69 8.60 -16.98
C GLN A 217 -20.72 8.45 -18.11
N GLY A 218 -22.00 8.24 -17.77
CA GLY A 218 -23.09 8.16 -18.75
C GLY A 218 -23.55 9.51 -19.31
N ASN A 219 -23.23 10.63 -18.65
CA ASN A 219 -23.58 11.98 -19.10
C ASN A 219 -22.60 13.02 -18.55
N SER A 220 -21.65 13.45 -19.38
CA SER A 220 -20.66 14.46 -19.03
C SER A 220 -21.25 15.84 -18.69
N GLY A 221 -22.49 16.12 -19.14
CA GLY A 221 -23.22 17.33 -18.76
C GLY A 221 -23.63 17.38 -17.28
N ARG A 222 -23.46 16.28 -16.53
CA ARG A 222 -23.65 16.23 -15.07
C ARG A 222 -22.40 16.58 -14.28
N LEU A 223 -21.27 16.86 -14.94
CA LEU A 223 -20.08 17.35 -14.28
C LEU A 223 -20.32 18.80 -13.80
N PRO A 224 -20.22 19.09 -12.49
CA PRO A 224 -20.45 20.43 -11.98
C PRO A 224 -19.29 21.36 -12.37
N LEU A 225 -19.58 22.46 -13.06
CA LEU A 225 -18.55 23.43 -13.50
C LEU A 225 -18.54 24.73 -12.68
N ALA A 226 -19.64 25.02 -11.97
CA ALA A 226 -19.76 26.21 -11.12
C ALA A 226 -19.13 25.95 -9.75
N LEU A 227 -18.53 26.98 -9.18
CA LEU A 227 -18.05 26.95 -7.79
C LEU A 227 -19.09 27.64 -6.89
N LEU A 228 -19.26 27.13 -5.67
CA LEU A 228 -20.14 27.74 -4.69
C LEU A 228 -19.57 29.08 -4.23
N ASP A 229 -20.30 30.17 -4.45
CA ASP A 229 -19.97 31.45 -3.82
C ASP A 229 -20.36 31.40 -2.33
N THR A 230 -19.35 31.32 -1.47
CA THR A 230 -19.52 31.27 -0.01
C THR A 230 -19.95 32.60 0.61
N ARG A 231 -19.93 33.70 -0.16
CA ARG A 231 -20.33 35.04 0.30
C ARG A 231 -21.78 35.37 -0.04
N ALA A 232 -22.45 34.55 -0.83
CA ALA A 232 -23.85 34.77 -1.20
C ALA A 232 -24.75 34.66 0.04
N ALA A 233 -25.65 35.63 0.23
CA ALA A 233 -26.67 35.57 1.27
C ALA A 233 -27.86 34.71 0.81
N PRO A 234 -28.66 34.12 1.73
CA PRO A 234 -29.90 33.45 1.37
C PRO A 234 -30.79 34.37 0.53
N GLY A 235 -31.23 33.90 -0.63
CA GLY A 235 -31.95 34.67 -1.61
C GLY A 235 -31.09 35.19 -2.78
N GLY A 236 -29.77 35.19 -2.66
CA GLY A 236 -28.84 35.50 -3.75
C GLY A 236 -28.52 34.29 -4.62
N ILE A 237 -27.92 34.52 -5.79
CA ILE A 237 -27.37 33.45 -6.63
C ILE A 237 -26.03 33.01 -6.04
N ALA A 238 -25.94 31.75 -5.61
CA ALA A 238 -24.70 31.17 -5.09
C ALA A 238 -24.02 30.22 -6.07
N LEU A 239 -24.76 29.74 -7.08
CA LEU A 239 -24.24 28.95 -8.19
C LEU A 239 -24.73 29.57 -9.50
N GLY A 240 -23.83 30.21 -10.25
CA GLY A 240 -24.16 30.82 -11.53
C GLY A 240 -24.34 29.78 -12.62
N THR A 241 -25.40 29.88 -13.43
CA THR A 241 -25.66 28.96 -14.55
C THR A 241 -24.61 29.04 -15.66
N THR A 242 -23.90 30.16 -15.75
CA THR A 242 -22.81 30.38 -16.71
C THR A 242 -21.42 30.26 -16.09
N ASP A 243 -21.33 30.03 -14.78
CA ASP A 243 -20.06 29.91 -14.09
C ASP A 243 -19.36 28.60 -14.49
N ARG A 244 -18.12 28.74 -14.95
CA ARG A 244 -17.25 27.64 -15.38
C ARG A 244 -15.92 27.65 -14.65
N THR A 245 -15.79 28.41 -13.57
CA THR A 245 -14.53 28.54 -12.83
C THR A 245 -14.02 27.18 -12.34
N GLY A 246 -14.90 26.25 -12.00
CA GLY A 246 -14.54 24.88 -11.63
C GLY A 246 -13.91 24.05 -12.76
N ALA A 247 -14.17 24.39 -14.03
CA ALA A 247 -13.56 23.69 -15.17
C ALA A 247 -12.03 23.83 -15.20
N ALA A 248 -11.52 25.02 -14.88
CA ALA A 248 -10.07 25.25 -14.74
C ALA A 248 -9.50 24.42 -13.58
N GLY A 249 -10.22 24.34 -12.46
CA GLY A 249 -9.82 23.53 -11.31
C GLY A 249 -9.66 22.03 -11.62
N TYR A 250 -10.49 21.47 -12.51
CA TYR A 250 -10.30 20.09 -12.98
C TYR A 250 -9.04 19.91 -13.82
N ALA A 251 -8.74 20.86 -14.71
CA ALA A 251 -7.53 20.83 -15.51
C ALA A 251 -6.28 20.96 -14.62
N ASP A 252 -6.29 21.89 -13.66
CA ASP A 252 -5.19 22.09 -12.72
C ASP A 252 -4.96 20.87 -11.81
N ALA A 253 -6.02 20.11 -11.50
CA ALA A 253 -5.91 18.91 -10.68
C ALA A 253 -5.07 17.80 -11.34
N HIS A 254 -4.97 17.76 -12.68
CA HIS A 254 -4.17 16.77 -13.40
C HIS A 254 -2.66 16.90 -13.12
N GLY A 255 -2.17 18.15 -13.05
CA GLY A 255 -0.77 18.47 -12.78
C GLY A 255 -0.43 18.53 -11.28
N LYS A 256 -1.42 18.50 -10.39
CA LYS A 256 -1.19 18.59 -8.95
C LYS A 256 -0.45 17.36 -8.43
N LEU A 257 0.67 17.60 -7.76
CA LEU A 257 1.46 16.57 -7.09
C LEU A 257 0.69 16.00 -5.89
N LEU A 258 0.53 14.68 -5.85
CA LEU A 258 -0.08 13.94 -4.75
C LEU A 258 0.97 13.04 -4.08
N ASP A 259 1.09 13.13 -2.76
CA ASP A 259 1.96 12.25 -1.98
C ASP A 259 1.28 10.89 -1.71
N LEU A 260 1.78 9.85 -2.37
CA LEU A 260 1.35 8.45 -2.21
C LEU A 260 2.14 7.71 -1.12
N GLY A 261 2.94 8.41 -0.32
CA GLY A 261 3.62 7.88 0.86
C GLY A 261 4.89 7.14 0.49
N VAL A 262 4.87 5.81 0.62
CA VAL A 262 6.01 4.96 0.22
C VAL A 262 6.22 4.92 -1.29
N ALA A 263 5.16 5.17 -2.07
CA ALA A 263 5.23 5.26 -3.53
C ALA A 263 5.73 6.63 -4.03
N GLY A 264 5.98 7.57 -3.11
CA GLY A 264 6.48 8.91 -3.43
C GLY A 264 5.39 9.86 -3.93
N THR A 265 5.83 11.02 -4.43
CA THR A 265 4.95 12.09 -4.88
C THR A 265 4.84 12.09 -6.39
N VAL A 266 3.61 12.04 -6.92
CA VAL A 266 3.34 11.98 -8.36
C VAL A 266 2.04 12.70 -8.70
N SER A 267 1.95 13.28 -9.89
CA SER A 267 0.68 13.81 -10.41
C SER A 267 -0.04 12.77 -11.27
N VAL A 268 -1.32 12.97 -11.53
CA VAL A 268 -2.10 12.05 -12.40
C VAL A 268 -1.51 12.01 -13.81
N GLU A 269 -1.04 13.15 -14.33
CA GLU A 269 -0.37 13.24 -15.63
C GLU A 269 0.88 12.36 -15.73
N HIS A 270 1.68 12.35 -14.67
CA HIS A 270 2.93 11.59 -14.63
C HIS A 270 2.77 10.15 -14.12
N LEU A 271 1.64 9.81 -13.49
CA LEU A 271 1.41 8.49 -12.91
C LEU A 271 1.45 7.39 -13.97
N ALA A 272 0.82 7.60 -15.13
CA ALA A 272 0.82 6.61 -16.21
C ALA A 272 2.24 6.32 -16.71
N ALA A 273 3.06 7.36 -16.93
CA ALA A 273 4.45 7.20 -17.32
C ALA A 273 5.27 6.49 -16.23
N HIS A 274 5.01 6.77 -14.95
CA HIS A 274 5.69 6.13 -13.83
C HIS A 274 5.34 4.62 -13.74
N VAL A 275 4.07 4.27 -13.87
CA VAL A 275 3.61 2.87 -13.85
C VAL A 275 4.18 2.10 -15.04
N LEU A 276 4.12 2.67 -16.25
CA LEU A 276 4.67 2.03 -17.45
C LEU A 276 6.20 1.88 -17.37
N GLY A 277 6.90 2.90 -16.89
CA GLY A 277 8.35 2.85 -16.68
C GLY A 277 8.77 1.82 -15.62
N GLY A 278 8.02 1.76 -14.50
CA GLY A 278 8.23 0.77 -13.45
C GLY A 278 7.98 -0.66 -13.93
N ALA A 279 6.90 -0.89 -14.67
CA ALA A 279 6.60 -2.19 -15.29
C ALA A 279 7.70 -2.61 -16.27
N GLY A 280 8.18 -1.69 -17.12
CA GLY A 280 9.27 -1.95 -18.05
C GLY A 280 10.59 -2.29 -17.35
N SER A 281 10.95 -1.54 -16.31
CA SER A 281 12.15 -1.81 -15.49
C SER A 281 12.06 -3.16 -14.77
N SER A 282 10.90 -3.47 -14.18
CA SER A 282 10.66 -4.76 -13.52
C SER A 282 10.75 -5.93 -14.50
N ALA A 283 10.18 -5.79 -15.70
CA ALA A 283 10.30 -6.78 -16.77
C ALA A 283 11.74 -6.98 -17.22
N ALA A 284 12.53 -5.90 -17.36
CA ALA A 284 13.94 -5.98 -17.70
C ALA A 284 14.76 -6.71 -16.62
N LEU A 285 14.52 -6.40 -15.34
CA LEU A 285 15.16 -7.09 -14.21
C LEU A 285 14.78 -8.57 -14.14
N ALA A 286 13.50 -8.91 -14.35
CA ALA A 286 13.03 -10.29 -14.40
C ALA A 286 13.68 -11.07 -15.55
N THR A 287 13.83 -10.44 -16.71
CA THR A 287 14.51 -11.01 -17.88
C THR A 287 16.00 -11.27 -17.58
N ALA A 288 16.69 -10.30 -16.97
CA ALA A 288 18.09 -10.47 -16.58
C ALA A 288 18.28 -11.61 -15.57
N ARG A 289 17.39 -11.72 -14.57
CA ARG A 289 17.39 -12.82 -13.59
C ARG A 289 17.13 -14.18 -14.23
N LEU A 290 16.21 -14.24 -15.21
CA LEU A 290 15.96 -15.47 -15.96
C LEU A 290 17.20 -15.91 -16.75
N THR A 291 17.88 -14.99 -17.43
CA THR A 291 19.12 -15.27 -18.16
C THR A 291 20.21 -15.80 -17.22
N GLU A 292 20.41 -15.16 -16.07
CA GLU A 292 21.40 -15.58 -15.07
C GLU A 292 21.06 -16.96 -14.48
N ALA A 293 19.79 -17.20 -14.12
CA ALA A 293 19.34 -18.48 -13.61
C ALA A 293 19.49 -19.60 -14.66
N THR A 294 19.24 -19.29 -15.93
CA THR A 294 19.40 -20.24 -17.05
C THR A 294 20.87 -20.60 -17.24
N ALA A 295 21.78 -19.61 -17.23
CA ALA A 295 23.22 -19.84 -17.33
C ALA A 295 23.75 -20.66 -16.14
N ARG A 296 23.29 -20.36 -14.90
CA ARG A 296 23.65 -21.16 -13.71
C ARG A 296 23.14 -22.59 -13.80
N ARG A 297 21.93 -22.79 -14.32
CA ARG A 297 21.39 -24.14 -14.58
C ARG A 297 22.25 -24.88 -15.61
N ASP A 298 22.65 -24.23 -16.71
CA ASP A 298 23.49 -24.86 -17.74
C ASP A 298 24.87 -25.26 -17.21
N ASP A 299 25.52 -24.39 -16.45
CA ASP A 299 26.80 -24.72 -15.79
C ASP A 299 26.63 -25.91 -14.83
N ALA A 300 25.56 -25.94 -14.03
CA ALA A 300 25.28 -27.06 -13.13
C ALA A 300 25.02 -28.38 -13.88
N VAL A 301 24.28 -28.34 -15.00
CA VAL A 301 24.03 -29.50 -15.85
C VAL A 301 25.34 -29.98 -16.48
N ASN A 302 26.15 -29.09 -17.03
CA ASN A 302 27.45 -29.44 -17.62
C ASN A 302 28.39 -30.08 -16.60
N ARG A 303 28.43 -29.58 -15.35
CA ARG A 303 29.23 -30.19 -14.28
C ARG A 303 28.71 -31.56 -13.87
N ARG A 304 27.38 -31.72 -13.74
CA ARG A 304 26.76 -33.01 -13.45
C ARG A 304 27.10 -34.04 -14.55
N ASP A 305 27.00 -33.63 -15.80
CA ASP A 305 27.23 -34.50 -16.95
C ASP A 305 28.72 -34.80 -17.14
N SER A 306 29.62 -33.86 -16.79
CA SER A 306 31.06 -34.11 -16.78
C SER A 306 31.49 -35.04 -15.64
N PHE A 307 30.82 -35.00 -14.49
CA PHE A 307 31.13 -35.87 -13.35
C PHE A 307 30.53 -37.28 -13.51
N SER A 308 29.30 -37.39 -14.02
CA SER A 308 28.67 -38.69 -14.31
C SER A 308 29.07 -39.26 -15.68
N GLY A 309 29.73 -38.45 -16.50
CA GLY A 309 30.21 -38.83 -17.82
C GLY A 309 31.36 -39.80 -17.70
N VAL A 310 31.21 -40.94 -18.36
CA VAL A 310 32.27 -41.94 -18.52
C VAL A 310 32.93 -41.71 -19.86
N ASN A 311 34.25 -41.52 -19.88
CA ASN A 311 34.98 -41.40 -21.13
C ASN A 311 35.19 -42.80 -21.72
N ILE A 312 34.45 -43.11 -22.78
CA ILE A 312 34.44 -44.46 -23.39
C ILE A 312 35.83 -44.85 -23.89
N ASP A 313 36.66 -43.91 -24.32
CA ASP A 313 38.03 -44.20 -24.76
C ASP A 313 38.94 -44.60 -23.58
N GLU A 314 38.75 -43.96 -22.43
CA GLU A 314 39.45 -44.32 -21.18
C GLU A 314 39.01 -45.72 -20.72
N GLU A 315 37.71 -45.99 -20.67
CA GLU A 315 37.17 -47.32 -20.33
C GLU A 315 37.57 -48.40 -21.34
N LEU A 316 37.64 -48.09 -22.64
CA LEU A 316 38.14 -49.01 -23.66
C LEU A 316 39.62 -49.31 -23.46
N SER A 317 40.43 -48.31 -23.15
CA SER A 317 41.85 -48.51 -22.86
C SER A 317 42.04 -49.37 -21.61
N GLN A 318 41.27 -49.11 -20.55
CA GLN A 318 41.27 -49.90 -19.33
C GLN A 318 40.77 -51.33 -19.58
N MET A 319 39.76 -51.50 -20.42
CA MET A 319 39.29 -52.81 -20.86
C MET A 319 40.41 -53.57 -21.60
N VAL A 320 41.12 -52.93 -22.53
CA VAL A 320 42.23 -53.57 -23.26
C VAL A 320 43.37 -53.94 -22.29
N VAL A 321 43.69 -53.09 -21.32
CA VAL A 321 44.68 -53.39 -20.26
C VAL A 321 44.21 -54.58 -19.40
N LEU A 322 42.94 -54.60 -18.99
CA LEU A 322 42.34 -55.70 -18.23
C LEU A 322 42.35 -57.00 -19.04
N GLN A 323 42.00 -56.96 -20.32
CA GLN A 323 42.06 -58.13 -21.21
C GLN A 323 43.50 -58.63 -21.38
N ASN A 324 44.45 -57.73 -21.60
CA ASN A 324 45.87 -58.09 -21.73
C ASN A 324 46.42 -58.70 -20.43
N SER A 325 46.14 -58.09 -19.27
CA SER A 325 46.54 -58.62 -17.96
C SER A 325 45.88 -59.96 -17.65
N TYR A 326 44.62 -60.17 -18.02
CA TYR A 326 43.92 -61.45 -17.88
C TYR A 326 44.55 -62.54 -18.77
N SER A 327 44.89 -62.19 -20.03
CA SER A 327 45.59 -63.11 -20.93
C SER A 327 47.00 -63.46 -20.43
N ALA A 328 47.71 -62.49 -19.82
CA ALA A 328 49.01 -62.70 -19.22
C ALA A 328 48.90 -63.59 -17.97
N ALA A 329 47.93 -63.33 -17.09
CA ALA A 329 47.64 -64.17 -15.92
C ALA A 329 47.25 -65.60 -16.32
N ALA A 330 46.44 -65.78 -17.38
CA ALA A 330 46.08 -67.09 -17.90
C ALA A 330 47.30 -67.85 -18.45
N ARG A 331 48.22 -67.15 -19.14
CA ARG A 331 49.50 -67.74 -19.55
C ARG A 331 50.33 -68.16 -18.33
N VAL A 332 50.49 -67.30 -17.33
CA VAL A 332 51.21 -67.63 -16.09
C VAL A 332 50.60 -68.86 -15.40
N ILE A 333 49.28 -68.94 -15.28
CA ILE A 333 48.59 -70.12 -14.73
C ILE A 333 48.90 -71.36 -15.58
N SER A 334 48.83 -71.27 -16.91
CA SER A 334 49.17 -72.42 -17.78
C SER A 334 50.62 -72.88 -17.61
N THR A 335 51.57 -71.95 -17.44
CA THR A 335 52.97 -72.28 -17.20
C THR A 335 53.16 -72.92 -15.81
N VAL A 336 52.45 -72.42 -14.80
CA VAL A 336 52.46 -72.99 -13.44
C VAL A 336 51.83 -74.39 -13.45
N THR A 337 50.71 -74.61 -14.14
CA THR A 337 50.10 -75.94 -14.31
C THR A 337 51.07 -76.89 -15.02
N ALA A 338 51.72 -76.46 -16.10
CA ALA A 338 52.74 -77.26 -16.78
C ALA A 338 53.95 -77.59 -15.88
N MET A 339 54.36 -76.66 -15.01
CA MET A 339 55.40 -76.90 -14.00
C MET A 339 54.93 -77.89 -12.91
N TYR A 340 53.69 -77.80 -12.44
CA TYR A 340 53.11 -78.75 -11.50
C TYR A 340 52.99 -80.15 -12.11
N ASP A 341 52.54 -80.25 -13.35
CA ASP A 341 52.44 -81.53 -14.07
C ASP A 341 53.81 -82.17 -14.25
N THR A 342 54.83 -81.41 -14.64
CA THR A 342 56.22 -81.94 -14.74
C THR A 342 56.77 -82.37 -13.38
N LEU A 343 56.50 -81.63 -12.29
CA LEU A 343 56.89 -82.06 -10.94
C LEU A 343 56.16 -83.34 -10.50
N LEU A 344 54.87 -83.49 -10.82
CA LEU A 344 54.11 -84.70 -10.50
C LEU A 344 54.56 -85.91 -11.32
N ASP A 345 54.94 -85.72 -12.59
CA ASP A 345 55.43 -86.79 -13.47
C ASP A 345 56.81 -87.31 -13.04
N MET A 346 57.65 -86.47 -12.44
CA MET A 346 58.96 -86.87 -11.88
C MET A 346 58.87 -87.66 -10.56
N VAL A 347 57.73 -87.62 -9.85
CA VAL A 347 57.52 -88.30 -8.56
C VAL A 347 56.89 -89.70 -8.74
N ARG A 348 56.49 -90.05 -9.97
CA ARG A 348 55.87 -91.32 -10.32
C ARG A 348 56.88 -92.35 -10.80
#